data_AF-A0A8T7EQP1-F1
#
_entry.id   AF-A0A8T7EQP1-F1
#
_cell.length_a   1.000
_cell.length_b   1.000
_cell.length_c   1.000
_cell.angle_alpha   90.00
_cell.angle_beta   90.00
_cell.angle_gamma   90.00
#
_symmetry.space_group_name_H-M   'P 1'
#
loop_
_entity.id
_entity.type
_entity.pdbx_description
1 polymer ?
#
loop_
_entity_poly.entity_id
_entity_poly.type
_entity_poly.pdbx_seq_one_letter_code
_entity_poly.pdbx_strand_id
1 'polypeptide(L)'
;MFRLINSEFSAISARLETSRVEGSVVGQASGNLRMTLLPQGANVQVGDLVRTSGLGGNLPPDIVIGQVTSTRQFRIGHRADRRGAQLH
;
A
#
# COMPACT_ATOMS: atom_id res chain seq x y z
N MET A 1 22.19 24.19 2.97
CA MET A 1 20.73 23.98 3.02
C MET A 1 20.45 22.55 3.47
N PHE A 2 19.55 22.32 4.42
CA PHE A 2 19.13 20.97 4.82
C PHE A 2 17.71 20.74 4.32
N ARG A 3 17.54 19.76 3.43
CA ARG A 3 16.23 19.34 2.94
C ARG A 3 15.70 18.26 3.88
N LEU A 4 14.76 18.64 4.76
CA LEU A 4 13.95 17.69 5.50
C LEU A 4 13.00 17.00 4.53
N ILE A 5 13.48 15.91 3.94
CA ILE A 5 12.64 14.91 3.28
C ILE A 5 11.83 14.20 4.37
N ASN A 6 10.72 14.83 4.77
CA ASN A 6 9.50 14.18 5.22
C ASN A 6 9.68 12.72 5.69
N SER A 7 10.12 12.54 6.94
CA SER A 7 10.39 11.24 7.57
C SER A 7 9.10 10.57 8.07
N GLU A 8 7.99 10.73 7.35
CA GLU A 8 6.68 10.12 7.67
C GLU A 8 6.16 9.22 6.53
N PHE A 9 6.87 9.13 5.39
CA PHE A 9 6.62 8.15 4.33
C PHE A 9 7.48 6.88 4.50
N SER A 10 7.60 6.33 5.70
CA SER A 10 8.19 4.99 5.86
C SER A 10 7.21 3.96 5.29
N ALA A 11 7.39 3.65 4.01
CA ALA A 11 6.70 2.58 3.32
C ALA A 11 7.33 1.24 3.77
N ILE A 12 6.60 0.47 4.57
CA ILE A 12 7.06 -0.80 5.13
C ILE A 12 6.49 -1.92 4.27
N SER A 13 7.36 -2.78 3.75
CA SER A 13 6.92 -3.97 3.02
C SER A 13 6.26 -4.96 3.97
N ALA A 14 5.01 -5.30 3.67
CA ALA A 14 4.19 -6.18 4.47
C ALA A 14 3.53 -7.26 3.62
N ARG A 15 3.17 -8.36 4.27
CA ARG A 15 2.48 -9.49 3.69
C ARG A 15 1.28 -9.83 4.56
N LEU A 16 0.17 -10.17 3.91
CA LEU A 16 -1.01 -10.72 4.55
C LEU A 16 -0.77 -12.19 4.89
N GLU A 17 -1.13 -12.62 6.10
CA GLU A 17 -0.88 -13.98 6.57
C GLU A 17 -1.75 -15.00 5.83
N THR A 18 -3.05 -14.74 5.71
CA THR A 18 -4.01 -15.66 5.07
C THR A 18 -3.78 -15.71 3.57
N SER A 19 -3.85 -14.56 2.91
CA SER A 19 -3.83 -14.51 1.44
C SER A 19 -2.43 -14.49 0.86
N ARG A 20 -1.38 -14.38 1.70
CA ARG A 20 0.03 -14.33 1.30
C ARG A 20 0.36 -13.22 0.29
N VAL A 21 -0.54 -12.24 0.17
CA VAL A 21 -0.40 -11.09 -0.72
C VAL A 21 0.63 -10.14 -0.14
N GLU A 22 1.54 -9.67 -0.99
CA GLU A 22 2.56 -8.70 -0.64
C GLU A 22 2.08 -7.29 -1.03
N GLY A 23 2.45 -6.31 -0.21
CA GLY A 23 2.18 -4.90 -0.45
C GLY A 23 3.04 -4.03 0.44
N SER A 24 2.83 -2.73 0.36
CA SER A 24 3.54 -1.74 1.17
C SER A 24 2.57 -1.01 2.07
N VAL A 25 2.78 -1.12 3.38
CA VAL A 25 2.03 -0.39 4.40
C VAL A 25 2.69 0.95 4.63
N VAL A 26 1.91 2.01 4.43
CA VAL A 26 2.33 3.38 4.68
C VAL A 26 1.52 3.91 5.86
N GLY A 27 2.20 4.43 6.87
CA GLY A 27 1.57 5.17 7.96
C GLY A 27 1.11 6.54 7.48
N GLN A 28 -0.08 6.97 7.88
CA GLN A 28 -0.57 8.32 7.65
C GLN A 28 -0.41 9.15 8.92
N ALA A 29 -0.16 10.46 8.78
CA ALA A 29 -0.08 11.39 9.90
C ALA A 29 -1.32 11.38 10.82
N SER A 30 -2.48 10.97 10.29
CA SER A 30 -3.72 10.76 11.05
C SER A 30 -3.71 9.50 11.94
N GLY A 31 -2.58 8.79 12.08
CA GLY A 31 -2.46 7.55 12.86
C GLY A 31 -3.09 6.31 12.20
N ASN A 32 -3.51 6.42 10.93
CA ASN A 32 -4.08 5.31 10.18
C ASN A 32 -3.00 4.62 9.33
N LEU A 33 -3.10 3.30 9.20
CA LEU A 33 -2.22 2.52 8.34
C LEU A 33 -2.93 2.22 7.02
N ARG A 34 -2.23 2.41 5.91
CA ARG A 34 -2.78 2.14 4.58
C ARG A 34 -1.85 1.23 3.80
N MET A 35 -2.34 0.03 3.49
CA MET A 35 -1.66 -0.89 2.59
C MET A 35 -1.90 -0.47 1.13
N THR A 36 -0.82 -0.43 0.37
CA THR A 36 -0.75 -0.05 -1.04
C THR A 36 0.09 -1.06 -1.81
N LEU A 37 0.22 -0.92 -3.14
CA LEU A 37 0.97 -1.85 -3.99
C LEU A 37 0.44 -3.30 -3.98
N LEU A 38 -0.85 -3.50 -3.71
CA LEU A 38 -1.48 -4.81 -3.84
C LEU A 38 -1.86 -5.09 -5.30
N PRO A 39 -1.78 -6.35 -5.78
CA PRO A 39 -2.25 -6.73 -7.11
C PRO A 39 -3.76 -6.51 -7.25
N GLN A 40 -4.20 -6.14 -8.46
CA GLN A 40 -5.61 -5.96 -8.78
C GLN A 40 -6.31 -7.32 -8.70
N GLY A 41 -7.16 -7.54 -7.70
CA GLY A 41 -7.77 -8.83 -7.39
C GLY A 41 -7.17 -9.55 -6.17
N ALA A 42 -6.26 -8.90 -5.43
CA ALA A 42 -5.83 -9.38 -4.13
C ALA A 42 -7.04 -9.68 -3.23
N ASN A 43 -7.13 -10.93 -2.76
CA ASN A 43 -8.11 -11.30 -1.75
C ASN A 43 -7.62 -10.74 -0.41
N VAL A 44 -8.34 -9.79 0.18
CA VAL A 44 -8.00 -9.22 1.50
C VAL A 44 -9.24 -9.30 2.34
N GLN A 45 -9.12 -9.96 3.49
CA GLN A 45 -10.24 -10.18 4.41
C GLN A 45 -10.08 -9.29 5.64
N VAL A 46 -11.18 -8.72 6.11
CA VAL A 46 -11.20 -8.07 7.43
C VAL A 46 -10.94 -9.15 8.48
N GLY A 47 -9.99 -8.91 9.37
CA GLY A 47 -9.48 -9.94 10.27
C GLY A 47 -8.12 -10.51 9.90
N ASP A 48 -7.65 -10.28 8.67
CA ASP A 48 -6.37 -10.83 8.24
C ASP A 48 -5.19 -10.14 8.95
N LEU A 49 -4.19 -10.93 9.32
CA LEU A 49 -3.01 -10.43 10.02
C LEU A 49 -2.00 -9.91 9.00
N VAL A 50 -1.45 -8.73 9.27
CA VAL A 50 -0.45 -8.08 8.44
C VAL A 50 0.90 -8.19 9.15
N ARG A 51 1.87 -8.84 8.51
CA ARG A 51 3.25 -8.98 9.02
C ARG A 51 4.26 -8.34 8.07
N THR A 52 5.39 -7.90 8.60
CA THR A 52 6.48 -7.37 7.79
C THR A 52 7.13 -8.48 6.96
N SER A 53 7.32 -8.22 5.67
CA SER A 53 8.00 -9.17 4.77
C SER A 53 9.54 -9.09 4.91
N GLY A 54 10.06 -8.04 5.57
CA GLY A 54 11.50 -7.77 5.66
C GLY A 54 12.13 -7.29 4.33
N LEU A 55 11.33 -7.20 3.26
CA LEU A 55 11.77 -6.69 1.97
C LEU A 55 12.04 -5.18 2.06
N GLY A 56 13.27 -4.76 1.78
CA GLY A 56 13.68 -3.34 1.79
C GLY A 56 14.59 -2.92 2.94
N GLY A 57 15.06 -3.88 3.78
CA GLY A 57 16.17 -3.68 4.71
C GLY A 57 15.94 -2.71 5.89
N ASN A 58 14.78 -2.05 5.94
CA ASN A 58 14.44 -1.07 6.98
C ASN A 58 13.74 -1.69 8.20
N LEU A 59 13.04 -2.82 8.02
CA LEU A 59 12.40 -3.55 9.13
C LEU A 59 12.78 -5.04 9.09
N PRO A 60 12.95 -5.68 10.25
CA PRO A 60 13.04 -7.14 10.33
C PRO A 60 11.79 -7.79 9.71
N PRO A 61 11.92 -8.95 9.04
CA PRO A 61 10.77 -9.78 8.75
C PRO A 61 10.13 -10.27 10.06
N ASP A 62 8.89 -10.75 9.99
CA ASP A 62 8.19 -11.44 11.09
C ASP A 62 7.51 -10.57 12.15
N ILE A 63 7.50 -9.24 11.99
CA ILE A 63 6.83 -8.35 12.95
C ILE A 63 5.35 -8.20 12.56
N VAL A 64 4.45 -8.47 13.51
CA VAL A 64 3.01 -8.19 13.35
C VAL A 64 2.80 -6.68 13.37
N ILE A 65 2.37 -6.12 12.24
CA ILE A 65 2.00 -4.70 12.12
C ILE A 65 0.63 -4.47 12.76
N GLY A 66 -0.30 -5.41 12.52
CA GLY A 66 -1.66 -5.35 13.03
C GLY A 66 -2.62 -6.20 12.21
N GLN A 67 -3.92 -5.89 12.34
CA GLN A 67 -5.00 -6.62 11.70
C GLN A 67 -5.75 -5.71 10.72
N VAL A 68 -6.18 -6.27 9.59
CA VAL A 68 -7.01 -5.54 8.63
C VAL A 68 -8.38 -5.25 9.26
N THR A 69 -8.67 -3.96 9.45
CA THR A 69 -9.97 -3.49 9.97
C THR A 69 -10.96 -3.14 8.86
N SER A 70 -10.47 -2.70 7.69
CA SER A 70 -11.30 -2.38 6.53
C SER A 70 -10.49 -2.49 5.24
N THR A 71 -11.12 -3.00 4.18
CA THR A 71 -10.54 -3.06 2.84
C THR A 71 -11.28 -2.08 1.93
N ARG A 72 -10.53 -1.26 1.19
CA ARG A 72 -11.08 -0.36 0.17
C ARG A 72 -10.36 -0.61 -1.14
N GLN A 73 -11.09 -1.10 -2.13
CA GLN A 73 -10.57 -1.29 -3.48
C GLN A 73 -10.60 0.04 -4.22
N PHE A 74 -9.45 0.74 -4.29
CA PHE A 74 -9.34 1.93 -5.11
C PHE A 74 -9.03 1.50 -6.56
N ARG A 75 -10.08 1.38 -7.38
CA ARG A 75 -9.92 1.24 -8.84
C ARG A 75 -9.35 2.55 -9.39
N ILE A 76 -8.05 2.57 -9.71
CA ILE A 76 -7.49 3.60 -10.59
C ILE A 76 -8.06 3.40 -12.00
N GLY A 77 -9.14 4.12 -12.32
CA GLY A 77 -9.73 4.10 -13.65
C GLY A 77 -8.84 4.83 -14.64
N HIS A 78 -8.16 4.09 -15.51
CA HIS A 78 -7.52 4.63 -16.70
C HIS A 78 -8.59 5.12 -17.69
N ARG A 79 -8.92 6.42 -17.68
CA ARG A 79 -9.57 7.11 -18.79
C ARG A 79 -8.59 8.11 -19.38
N ALA A 80 -7.87 7.69 -20.42
CA ALA A 80 -7.23 8.60 -21.35
C ALA A 80 -8.15 8.73 -22.58
N ASP A 81 -9.12 9.63 -22.49
CA ASP A 81 -9.83 10.17 -23.66
C ASP A 81 -8.85 11.09 -24.38
N ARG A 82 -8.35 10.67 -25.56
CA ARG A 82 -7.75 11.57 -26.54
C ARG A 82 -8.73 11.72 -27.70
N ARG A 83 -9.70 12.63 -27.56
CA ARG A 83 -10.34 13.23 -28.73
C ARG A 83 -9.45 14.34 -29.28
N GLY A 84 -8.51 13.96 -30.14
CA GLY A 84 -7.87 14.89 -31.06
C GLY A 84 -8.72 14.98 -32.32
N ALA A 85 -9.66 15.92 -32.39
CA ALA A 85 -10.28 16.31 -33.65
C ALA A 85 -9.35 17.31 -34.33
N GLN A 86 -8.71 16.88 -35.42
CA GLN A 86 -7.94 17.76 -36.29
C GLN A 86 -8.91 18.51 -37.19
N LEU A 87 -8.97 19.84 -37.08
CA LEU A 87 -9.68 20.70 -38.02
C LEU A 87 -8.64 21.33 -38.98
N HIS A 88 -9.06 21.45 -40.24
CA HIS A 88 -8.28 21.80 -41.43
C HIS A 88 -7.84 23.27 -41.43
#